data_AF-A0AAV8Z8Y2-F1
#
_entry.id   AF-A0AAV8Z8Y2-F1
#
_cell.length_a   1.000
_cell.length_b   1.000
_cell.length_c   1.000
_cell.angle_alpha   90.00
_cell.angle_beta   90.00
_cell.angle_gamma   90.00
#
_symmetry.space_group_name_H-M   'P 1'
#
loop_
_entity.id
_entity.type
_entity.pdbx_description
1 polymer ?
#
loop_
_entity_poly.entity_id
_entity_poly.type
_entity_poly.pdbx_seq_one_letter_code
_entity_poly.pdbx_strand_id
1 'polypeptide(L)'
;MDLNNSSYFVAHTTEDGSEDYSVDWDTFSFQAELEMRQKISREHVQVFELLGQATAPPEDDDNVIRQTQEIKDKISELLDTNQSMVSKYDALVTEQKSVQEMIDKLTSHNKSLLESIKKLEEEEAALQKDYQVQKKALQKGVEMYSKNFDLDVNVVNVSETRYEAFVKFGNVSGSPSVKFIVDRAKREVIDFDASAVLSPNEEEEVKKNFGNLKNLPGLLCALRDILLSKKNDLNKV
;
A
#
# COMPACT_ATOMS: atom_id res chain seq x y z
N MET A 1 -4.40 -57.94 28.63
CA MET A 1 -4.85 -56.55 28.76
C MET A 1 -4.99 -56.02 27.36
N ASP A 2 -6.23 -55.70 26.98
CA ASP A 2 -6.63 -55.40 25.61
C ASP A 2 -5.96 -54.12 25.10
N LEU A 3 -5.10 -54.26 24.07
CA LEU A 3 -4.52 -53.18 23.29
C LEU A 3 -5.49 -52.72 22.18
N ASN A 4 -6.79 -52.69 22.46
CA ASN A 4 -7.82 -52.26 21.51
C ASN A 4 -8.37 -50.89 21.94
N ASN A 5 -7.65 -49.84 21.54
CA ASN A 5 -8.16 -48.53 21.13
C ASN A 5 -7.07 -47.47 21.33
N SER A 6 -6.55 -46.92 20.23
CA SER A 6 -6.40 -45.46 20.04
C SER A 6 -5.43 -45.10 18.89
N SER A 7 -5.32 -45.91 17.84
CA SER A 7 -4.63 -45.46 16.63
C SER A 7 -5.58 -44.55 15.85
N TYR A 8 -5.14 -43.37 15.40
CA TYR A 8 -5.88 -42.53 14.43
C TYR A 8 -5.99 -43.19 13.04
N PHE A 9 -5.38 -44.36 12.88
CA PHE A 9 -5.50 -45.18 11.70
C PHE A 9 -6.69 -46.13 11.87
N VAL A 10 -7.69 -45.97 11.00
CA VAL A 10 -8.82 -46.87 10.87
C VAL A 10 -8.37 -48.03 9.99
N ALA A 11 -8.44 -49.25 10.53
CA ALA A 11 -8.20 -50.46 9.74
C ALA A 11 -9.44 -50.75 8.87
N HIS A 12 -9.24 -50.76 7.56
CA HIS A 12 -10.22 -51.22 6.59
C HIS A 12 -9.81 -52.60 6.12
N THR A 13 -10.70 -53.58 6.24
CA THR A 13 -10.45 -54.91 5.71
C THR A 13 -10.76 -54.91 4.21
N THR A 14 -9.76 -55.20 3.38
CA THR A 14 -9.94 -55.36 1.93
C THR A 14 -10.59 -56.71 1.61
N GLU A 15 -11.12 -56.88 0.39
CA GLU A 15 -11.87 -58.09 -0.01
C GLU A 15 -11.05 -59.40 0.07
N ASP A 16 -9.73 -59.31 0.08
CA ASP A 16 -8.80 -60.43 0.24
C ASP A 16 -8.42 -60.72 1.71
N GLY A 17 -8.98 -59.98 2.66
CA GLY A 17 -8.73 -60.14 4.10
C GLY A 17 -7.49 -59.43 4.61
N SER A 18 -6.80 -58.61 3.80
CA SER A 18 -5.71 -57.76 4.26
C SER A 18 -6.26 -56.50 4.97
N GLU A 19 -5.48 -55.92 5.88
CA GLU A 19 -5.85 -54.69 6.59
C GLU A 19 -5.13 -53.50 5.96
N ASP A 20 -5.90 -52.57 5.39
CA ASP A 20 -5.42 -51.27 4.90
C ASP A 20 -5.71 -50.20 5.95
N TYR A 21 -4.68 -49.44 6.33
CA TYR A 21 -4.74 -48.51 7.44
C TYR A 21 -4.82 -47.08 6.90
N SER A 22 -5.99 -46.44 7.02
CA SER A 22 -6.19 -45.06 6.57
C SER A 22 -6.32 -44.09 7.75
N VAL A 23 -5.76 -42.88 7.61
CA VAL A 23 -5.83 -41.85 8.66
C VAL A 23 -7.16 -41.12 8.57
N ASP A 24 -7.89 -41.04 9.68
CA ASP A 24 -9.04 -40.15 9.82
C ASP A 24 -8.57 -38.70 9.99
N TRP A 25 -8.54 -37.94 8.89
CA TRP A 25 -8.05 -36.56 8.86
C TRP A 25 -8.90 -35.58 9.66
N ASP A 26 -10.16 -35.90 9.97
CA ASP A 26 -11.05 -35.02 10.73
C ASP A 26 -10.74 -35.06 12.24
N THR A 27 -10.15 -36.16 12.71
CA THR A 27 -9.76 -36.34 14.12
C THR A 27 -8.25 -36.36 14.33
N PHE A 28 -7.46 -36.43 13.26
CA PHE A 28 -6.01 -36.42 13.30
C PHE A 28 -5.45 -35.10 13.84
N SER A 29 -4.73 -35.20 14.96
CA SER A 29 -3.85 -34.13 15.44
C SER A 29 -2.43 -34.64 15.40
N PHE A 30 -1.56 -33.94 14.67
CA PHE A 30 -0.14 -34.26 14.61
C PHE A 30 0.49 -34.31 16.01
N GLN A 31 0.03 -33.44 16.92
CA GLN A 31 0.48 -33.42 18.31
C GLN A 31 0.05 -34.68 19.08
N ALA A 32 -1.18 -35.15 18.87
CA ALA A 32 -1.70 -36.33 19.56
C ALA A 32 -1.05 -37.63 19.04
N GLU A 33 -0.84 -37.75 17.74
CA GLU A 33 -0.11 -38.87 17.13
C GLU A 33 1.34 -38.92 17.64
N LEU A 34 1.98 -37.76 17.80
CA LEU A 34 3.33 -37.68 18.32
C LEU A 34 3.42 -38.13 19.79
N GLU A 35 2.53 -37.64 20.64
CA GLU A 35 2.45 -38.05 22.06
C GLU A 35 2.23 -39.56 22.18
N MET A 36 1.42 -40.13 21.30
CA MET A 36 1.20 -41.57 21.23
C MET A 36 2.47 -42.33 20.83
N ARG A 37 3.20 -41.89 19.79
CA ARG A 37 4.47 -42.51 19.38
C ARG A 37 5.53 -42.44 20.48
N GLN A 38 5.59 -41.34 21.21
CA GLN A 38 6.47 -41.21 22.38
C GLN A 38 6.10 -42.19 23.49
N LYS A 39 4.80 -42.44 23.72
CA LYS A 39 4.32 -43.44 24.70
C LYS A 39 4.70 -44.86 24.29
N ILE A 40 4.44 -45.25 23.04
CA ILE A 40 4.81 -46.56 22.49
C ILE A 40 6.32 -46.77 22.59
N SER A 41 7.11 -45.75 22.25
CA SER A 41 8.57 -45.84 22.35
C SER A 41 9.04 -46.08 23.80
N ARG A 42 8.40 -45.45 24.80
CA ARG A 42 8.72 -45.67 26.23
C ARG A 42 8.35 -47.09 26.68
N GLU A 43 7.19 -47.57 26.26
CA GLU A 43 6.73 -48.93 26.58
C GLU A 43 7.64 -49.98 25.94
N HIS A 44 8.07 -49.78 24.70
CA HIS A 44 9.04 -50.67 24.04
C HIS A 44 10.38 -50.72 24.78
N VAL A 45 10.92 -49.59 25.22
CA VAL A 45 12.17 -49.56 26.01
C VAL A 45 12.02 -50.37 27.31
N GLN A 46 10.91 -50.22 28.02
CA GLN A 46 10.63 -50.99 29.25
C GLN A 46 10.52 -52.49 28.96
N VAL A 47 9.87 -52.88 27.86
CA VAL A 47 9.77 -54.28 27.43
C VAL A 47 11.14 -54.85 27.07
N PHE A 48 12.01 -54.07 26.41
CA PHE A 48 13.38 -54.49 26.10
C PHE A 48 14.25 -54.63 27.35
N GLU A 49 14.11 -53.74 28.34
CA GLU A 49 14.79 -53.88 29.64
C GLU A 49 14.33 -55.14 30.39
N LEU A 50 13.03 -55.41 30.42
CA LEU A 50 12.45 -56.62 31.03
C LEU A 50 12.90 -57.91 30.32
N LEU A 51 12.91 -57.93 28.99
CA LEU A 51 13.44 -59.05 28.19
C LEU A 51 14.93 -59.26 28.44
N GLY A 52 15.71 -58.17 28.55
CA GLY A 52 17.14 -58.24 28.88
C GLY A 52 17.43 -58.79 30.27
N GLN A 53 16.52 -58.61 31.23
CA GLN A 53 16.61 -59.22 32.57
C GLN A 53 16.13 -60.67 32.59
N ALA A 54 15.08 -61.01 31.83
CA ALA A 54 14.50 -62.35 31.79
C ALA A 54 15.32 -63.36 30.95
N THR A 55 16.20 -62.88 30.07
CA THR A 55 17.05 -63.70 29.18
C THR A 55 18.51 -63.73 29.60
N ALA A 56 18.84 -63.31 30.83
CA ALA A 56 20.19 -63.44 31.37
C ALA A 56 20.64 -64.91 31.30
N PRO A 57 21.73 -65.24 30.57
CA PRO A 57 22.18 -66.62 30.43
C PRO A 57 22.68 -67.19 31.77
N PRO A 58 22.63 -68.52 31.97
CA PRO A 58 23.44 -69.16 33.01
C PRO A 58 24.92 -68.82 32.80
N GLU A 59 25.65 -68.59 33.89
CA GLU A 59 26.96 -67.91 33.96
C GLU A 59 28.15 -68.53 33.18
N ASP A 60 27.94 -69.50 32.27
CA ASP A 60 29.01 -70.28 31.62
C ASP A 60 28.88 -70.43 30.08
N ASP A 61 28.27 -69.47 29.36
CA ASP A 61 28.34 -69.43 27.88
C ASP A 61 28.79 -68.04 27.37
N ASP A 62 30.11 -67.90 27.16
CA ASP A 62 30.78 -66.68 26.68
C ASP A 62 30.16 -66.09 25.42
N ASN A 63 29.56 -66.93 24.56
CA ASN A 63 28.92 -66.45 23.33
C ASN A 63 27.61 -65.71 23.63
N VAL A 64 26.83 -66.17 24.61
CA VAL A 64 25.59 -65.50 25.01
C VAL A 64 25.91 -64.21 25.75
N ILE A 65 26.93 -64.21 26.62
CA ILE A 65 27.40 -62.99 27.30
C ILE A 65 27.81 -61.91 26.28
N ARG A 66 28.57 -62.29 25.24
CA ARG A 66 28.96 -61.37 24.16
C ARG A 66 27.76 -60.84 23.37
N GLN A 67 26.82 -61.71 22.98
CA GLN A 67 25.62 -61.29 22.25
C GLN A 67 24.73 -60.36 23.08
N THR A 68 24.57 -60.64 24.38
CA THR A 68 23.85 -59.76 25.30
C THR A 68 24.51 -58.39 25.42
N GLN A 69 25.84 -58.33 25.46
CA GLN A 69 26.56 -57.06 25.50
C GLN A 69 26.41 -56.26 24.19
N GLU A 70 26.53 -56.91 23.03
CA GLU A 70 26.30 -56.26 21.72
C GLU A 70 24.86 -55.72 21.58
N ILE A 71 23.87 -56.43 22.13
CA ILE A 71 22.48 -55.96 22.16
C ILE A 71 22.34 -54.74 23.07
N LYS A 72 22.96 -54.74 24.25
CA LYS A 72 22.93 -53.59 25.18
C LYS A 72 23.56 -52.36 24.56
N ASP A 73 24.70 -52.51 23.90
CA ASP A 73 25.40 -51.40 23.25
C ASP A 73 24.54 -50.80 22.12
N LYS A 74 23.88 -51.66 21.31
CA LYS A 74 22.93 -51.21 20.27
C LYS A 74 21.69 -50.53 20.85
N ILE A 75 21.16 -51.02 21.97
CA ILE A 75 20.03 -50.37 22.66
C ILE A 75 20.45 -48.98 23.14
N SER A 76 21.65 -48.83 23.70
CA SER A 76 22.18 -47.54 24.13
C SER A 76 22.33 -46.56 22.95
N GLU A 77 22.89 -47.01 21.82
CA GLU A 77 23.02 -46.18 20.62
C GLU A 77 21.66 -45.74 20.05
N LEU A 78 20.67 -46.64 20.07
CA LEU A 78 19.30 -46.32 19.65
C LEU A 78 18.62 -45.31 20.60
N LEU A 79 18.85 -45.43 21.91
CA LEU A 79 18.34 -44.48 22.89
C LEU A 79 18.91 -43.08 22.67
N ASP A 80 20.23 -42.98 22.47
CA ASP A 80 20.90 -41.70 22.20
C ASP A 80 20.41 -41.07 20.90
N THR A 81 20.24 -41.88 19.86
CA THR A 81 19.70 -41.43 18.56
C THR A 81 18.26 -40.94 18.70
N ASN A 82 17.42 -41.66 19.44
CA ASN A 82 16.02 -41.29 19.67
C ASN A 82 15.92 -39.98 20.47
N GLN A 83 16.73 -39.82 21.52
CA GLN A 83 16.76 -38.58 22.30
C GLN A 83 17.22 -37.38 21.46
N SER A 84 18.18 -37.58 20.56
CA SER A 84 18.61 -36.56 19.59
C SER A 84 17.48 -36.18 18.62
N MET A 85 16.72 -37.16 18.12
CA MET A 85 15.57 -36.91 17.25
C MET A 85 14.45 -36.14 17.95
N VAL A 86 14.12 -36.51 19.20
CA VAL A 86 13.13 -35.77 20.01
C VAL A 86 13.57 -34.33 20.21
N SER A 87 14.84 -34.09 20.54
CA SER A 87 15.36 -32.73 20.72
C SER A 87 15.27 -31.88 19.45
N LYS A 88 15.56 -32.46 18.28
CA LYS A 88 15.39 -31.79 16.98
C LYS A 88 13.94 -31.49 16.68
N TYR A 89 13.05 -32.42 17.01
CA TYR A 89 11.62 -32.25 16.81
C TYR A 89 11.07 -31.08 17.66
N ASP A 90 11.42 -31.01 18.94
CA ASP A 90 10.97 -29.92 19.82
C ASP A 90 11.46 -28.55 19.34
N ALA A 91 12.68 -28.49 18.78
CA ALA A 91 13.21 -27.29 18.15
C ALA A 91 12.36 -26.87 16.93
N LEU A 92 12.00 -27.82 16.06
CA LEU A 92 11.16 -27.55 14.88
C LEU A 92 9.74 -27.10 15.27
N VAL A 93 9.14 -27.68 16.32
CA VAL A 93 7.83 -27.24 16.82
C VAL A 93 7.89 -25.80 17.33
N THR A 94 8.97 -25.44 18.01
CA THR A 94 9.19 -24.08 18.51
C THR A 94 9.34 -23.09 17.35
N GLU A 95 10.12 -23.45 16.34
CA GLU A 95 10.30 -22.65 15.13
C GLU A 95 8.98 -22.48 14.36
N GLN A 96 8.20 -23.55 14.20
CA GLN A 96 6.90 -23.51 13.55
C GLN A 96 5.94 -22.53 14.26
N LYS A 97 5.89 -22.56 15.59
CA LYS A 97 5.06 -21.62 16.37
C LYS A 97 5.49 -20.17 16.13
N SER A 98 6.80 -19.91 16.13
CA SER A 98 7.33 -18.58 15.86
C SER A 98 6.97 -18.07 14.46
N VAL A 99 7.06 -18.94 13.45
CA VAL A 99 6.65 -18.63 12.08
C VAL A 99 5.16 -18.31 12.01
N GLN A 100 4.31 -19.09 12.69
CA GLN A 100 2.88 -18.85 12.72
C GLN A 100 2.54 -17.47 13.31
N GLU A 101 3.16 -17.09 14.42
CA GLU A 101 2.95 -15.76 15.02
C GLU A 101 3.38 -14.62 14.08
N MET A 102 4.44 -14.82 13.28
CA MET A 102 4.87 -13.84 12.28
C MET A 102 3.85 -13.72 11.14
N ILE A 103 3.31 -14.84 10.66
CA ILE A 103 2.27 -14.86 9.63
C ILE A 103 1.02 -14.13 10.12
N ASP A 104 0.59 -14.36 11.37
CA ASP A 104 -0.60 -13.71 11.92
C ASP A 104 -0.41 -12.20 12.03
N LYS A 105 0.77 -11.74 12.48
CA LYS A 105 1.14 -10.31 12.52
C LYS A 105 1.13 -9.68 11.13
N LEU A 106 1.73 -10.35 10.14
CA LEU A 106 1.75 -9.87 8.75
C LEU A 106 0.35 -9.81 8.16
N THR A 107 -0.48 -10.80 8.44
CA THR A 107 -1.88 -10.85 7.96
C THR A 107 -2.70 -9.70 8.54
N SER A 108 -2.55 -9.43 9.84
CA SER A 108 -3.19 -8.28 10.49
C SER A 108 -2.72 -6.96 9.90
N HIS A 109 -1.41 -6.80 9.68
CA HIS A 109 -0.84 -5.60 9.10
C HIS A 109 -1.34 -5.36 7.66
N ASN A 110 -1.35 -6.40 6.83
CA ASN A 110 -1.88 -6.32 5.46
C ASN A 110 -3.36 -5.93 5.44
N LYS A 111 -4.16 -6.48 6.35
CA LYS A 111 -5.59 -6.10 6.47
C LYS A 111 -5.74 -4.60 6.77
N SER A 112 -4.96 -4.08 7.73
CA SER A 112 -4.98 -2.65 8.09
C SER A 112 -4.55 -1.75 6.93
N LEU A 113 -3.54 -2.17 6.16
CA LEU A 113 -3.10 -1.44 4.96
C LEU A 113 -4.20 -1.41 3.90
N LEU A 114 -4.87 -2.52 3.65
CA LEU A 114 -5.99 -2.59 2.69
C LEU A 114 -7.15 -1.66 3.08
N GLU A 115 -7.50 -1.62 4.37
CA GLU A 115 -8.52 -0.69 4.88
C GLU A 115 -8.10 0.78 4.70
N SER A 116 -6.81 1.08 4.91
CA SER A 116 -6.27 2.43 4.71
C SER A 116 -6.26 2.84 3.24
N ILE A 117 -5.89 1.95 2.33
CA ILE A 117 -5.94 2.17 0.89
C ILE A 117 -7.37 2.49 0.45
N LYS A 118 -8.34 1.67 0.87
CA LYS A 118 -9.74 1.88 0.52
C LYS A 118 -10.24 3.25 0.99
N LYS A 119 -9.87 3.67 2.20
CA LYS A 119 -10.24 4.99 2.73
C LYS A 119 -9.63 6.12 1.88
N LEU A 120 -8.37 5.99 1.49
CA LEU A 120 -7.70 6.99 0.64
C LEU A 120 -8.34 7.08 -0.75
N GLU A 121 -8.73 5.96 -1.34
CA GLU A 121 -9.45 5.93 -2.63
C GLU A 121 -10.81 6.65 -2.53
N GLU A 122 -11.55 6.45 -1.43
CA GLU A 122 -12.81 7.13 -1.16
C GLU A 122 -12.62 8.66 -0.98
N GLU A 123 -11.58 9.07 -0.25
CA GLU A 123 -11.22 10.48 -0.06
C GLU A 123 -10.79 11.15 -1.38
N GLU A 124 -9.98 10.46 -2.21
CA GLU A 124 -9.56 10.94 -3.52
C GLU A 124 -10.76 11.12 -4.46
N ALA A 125 -11.67 10.15 -4.51
CA ALA A 125 -12.88 10.24 -5.33
C ALA A 125 -13.78 11.41 -4.91
N ALA A 126 -13.91 11.67 -3.61
CA ALA A 126 -14.66 12.81 -3.09
C ALA A 126 -14.01 14.14 -3.50
N LEU A 127 -12.69 14.28 -3.30
CA LEU A 127 -11.94 15.47 -3.69
C LEU A 127 -12.01 15.73 -5.19
N GLN A 128 -11.94 14.68 -6.01
CA GLN A 128 -12.04 14.81 -7.46
C GLN A 128 -13.42 15.32 -7.87
N LYS A 129 -14.50 14.82 -7.24
CA LYS A 129 -15.86 15.30 -7.49
C LYS A 129 -15.99 16.79 -7.14
N ASP A 130 -15.52 17.20 -5.97
CA ASP A 130 -15.58 18.59 -5.53
C ASP A 130 -14.77 19.51 -6.46
N TYR A 131 -13.57 19.08 -6.85
CA TYR A 131 -12.75 19.78 -7.82
C TYR A 131 -13.48 19.96 -9.17
N GLN A 132 -14.17 18.94 -9.67
CA GLN A 132 -14.95 19.06 -10.92
C GLN A 132 -16.11 20.06 -10.78
N VAL A 133 -16.80 20.10 -9.63
CA VAL A 133 -17.85 21.09 -9.39
C VAL A 133 -17.27 22.50 -9.36
N GLN A 134 -16.19 22.72 -8.61
CA GLN A 134 -15.52 24.03 -8.53
C GLN A 134 -15.00 24.47 -9.90
N LYS A 135 -14.37 23.57 -10.67
CA LYS A 135 -13.88 23.85 -12.01
C LYS A 135 -15.01 24.29 -12.94
N LYS A 136 -16.16 23.60 -12.93
CA LYS A 136 -17.34 24.00 -13.73
C LYS A 136 -17.90 25.35 -13.29
N ALA A 137 -17.98 25.60 -11.99
CA ALA A 137 -18.43 26.89 -11.46
C ALA A 137 -17.50 28.05 -11.88
N LEU A 138 -16.18 27.84 -11.81
CA LEU A 138 -15.18 28.81 -12.25
C LEU A 138 -15.25 29.04 -13.77
N GLN A 139 -15.38 27.98 -14.58
CA GLN A 139 -15.53 28.10 -16.03
C GLN A 139 -16.78 28.92 -16.39
N LYS A 140 -17.93 28.62 -15.76
CA LYS A 140 -19.16 29.39 -15.95
C LYS A 140 -18.99 30.85 -15.50
N GLY A 141 -18.26 31.07 -14.40
CA GLY A 141 -17.89 32.41 -13.95
C GLY A 141 -17.07 33.16 -15.00
N VAL A 142 -15.98 32.57 -15.48
CA VAL A 142 -15.12 33.14 -16.53
C VAL A 142 -15.93 33.46 -17.79
N GLU A 143 -16.78 32.55 -18.26
CA GLU A 143 -17.65 32.79 -19.41
C GLU A 143 -18.61 33.97 -19.17
N MET A 144 -19.26 34.01 -18.00
CA MET A 144 -20.19 35.08 -17.64
C MET A 144 -19.48 36.43 -17.54
N TYR A 145 -18.32 36.49 -16.89
CA TYR A 145 -17.52 37.71 -16.78
C TYR A 145 -17.02 38.15 -18.15
N SER A 146 -16.50 37.23 -18.97
CA SER A 146 -15.96 37.56 -20.28
C SER A 146 -17.04 38.12 -21.19
N LYS A 147 -18.24 37.52 -21.17
CA LYS A 147 -19.39 37.98 -21.96
C LYS A 147 -19.96 39.31 -21.47
N ASN A 148 -20.11 39.50 -20.16
CA ASN A 148 -20.76 40.68 -19.59
C ASN A 148 -19.85 41.92 -19.64
N PHE A 149 -18.54 41.72 -19.45
CA PHE A 149 -17.57 42.81 -19.47
C PHE A 149 -16.92 43.01 -20.84
N ASP A 150 -17.14 42.10 -21.79
CA ASP A 150 -16.48 42.07 -23.10
C ASP A 150 -14.94 42.11 -22.92
N LEU A 151 -14.48 41.23 -22.04
CA LEU A 151 -13.12 41.20 -21.51
C LEU A 151 -12.61 39.76 -21.55
N ASP A 152 -11.53 39.50 -22.27
CA ASP A 152 -10.86 38.18 -22.27
C ASP A 152 -9.52 38.28 -21.54
N VAL A 153 -9.24 37.33 -20.66
CA VAL A 153 -8.02 37.31 -19.85
C VAL A 153 -7.32 35.96 -20.02
N ASN A 154 -6.12 35.99 -20.58
CA ASN A 154 -5.27 34.83 -20.71
C ASN A 154 -4.08 34.94 -19.76
N VAL A 155 -3.77 33.89 -19.02
CA VAL A 155 -2.66 33.87 -18.06
C VAL A 155 -1.58 32.90 -18.53
N VAL A 156 -0.35 33.41 -18.66
CA VAL A 156 0.83 32.62 -19.00
C VAL A 156 1.76 32.57 -17.79
N ASN A 157 2.11 31.36 -17.36
CA ASN A 157 3.10 31.17 -16.32
C ASN A 157 4.50 31.40 -16.90
N VAL A 158 5.23 32.36 -16.34
CA VAL A 158 6.59 32.68 -16.78
C VAL A 158 7.62 32.04 -15.85
N SER A 159 7.35 32.01 -14.54
CA SER A 159 8.23 31.39 -13.55
C SER A 159 7.44 30.96 -12.31
N GLU A 160 8.14 30.36 -11.34
CA GLU A 160 7.54 30.01 -10.05
C GLU A 160 7.08 31.23 -9.25
N THR A 161 7.67 32.40 -9.48
CA THR A 161 7.42 33.63 -8.71
C THR A 161 6.59 34.66 -9.48
N ARG A 162 6.39 34.48 -10.79
CA ARG A 162 5.72 35.46 -11.65
C ARG A 162 4.89 34.81 -12.75
N TYR A 163 3.73 35.39 -13.01
CA TYR A 163 2.92 35.11 -14.19
C TYR A 163 2.56 36.40 -14.91
N GLU A 164 2.20 36.27 -16.18
CA GLU A 164 1.79 37.37 -17.04
C GLU A 164 0.32 37.18 -17.44
N ALA A 165 -0.48 38.22 -17.27
CA ALA A 165 -1.88 38.23 -17.64
C ALA A 165 -2.09 39.15 -18.85
N PHE A 166 -2.58 38.59 -19.95
CA PHE A 166 -2.90 39.29 -21.17
C PHE A 166 -4.40 39.60 -21.16
N VAL A 167 -4.73 40.88 -21.11
CA VAL A 167 -6.11 41.35 -21.06
C VAL A 167 -6.47 41.93 -22.42
N LYS A 168 -7.56 41.44 -23.00
CA LYS A 168 -8.13 41.91 -24.26
C LYS A 168 -9.51 42.50 -24.01
N PHE A 169 -9.75 43.68 -24.55
CA PHE A 169 -11.05 44.33 -24.53
C PHE A 169 -11.71 44.14 -25.89
N GLY A 170 -12.92 43.59 -25.92
CA GLY A 170 -13.65 43.33 -27.15
C GLY A 170 -13.38 41.95 -27.75
N ASN A 171 -14.46 41.26 -28.12
CA ASN A 171 -14.42 39.92 -28.73
C ASN A 171 -14.08 39.93 -30.25
N VAL A 172 -13.13 40.77 -30.68
CA VAL A 172 -12.70 40.88 -32.08
C VAL A 172 -11.36 40.15 -32.27
N SER A 173 -11.32 39.24 -33.25
CA SER A 173 -10.09 38.54 -33.60
C SER A 173 -9.02 39.54 -34.04
N GLY A 174 -7.85 39.50 -33.39
CA GLY A 174 -6.75 40.45 -33.64
C GLY A 174 -6.76 41.72 -32.78
N SER A 175 -7.68 41.87 -31.83
CA SER A 175 -7.63 42.98 -30.87
C SER A 175 -6.30 42.97 -30.09
N PRO A 176 -5.65 44.14 -29.95
CA PRO A 176 -4.42 44.24 -29.18
C PRO A 176 -4.69 43.95 -27.70
N SER A 177 -3.76 43.24 -27.05
CA SER A 177 -3.84 42.88 -25.63
C SER A 177 -2.90 43.74 -24.80
N VAL A 178 -3.35 44.13 -23.61
CA VAL A 178 -2.50 44.74 -22.59
C VAL A 178 -1.89 43.63 -21.74
N LYS A 179 -0.57 43.68 -21.55
CA LYS A 179 0.18 42.70 -20.77
C LYS A 179 0.34 43.21 -19.34
N PHE A 180 -0.10 42.44 -18.36
CA PHE A 180 0.08 42.71 -16.94
C PHE A 180 1.09 41.73 -16.36
N ILE A 181 1.97 42.25 -15.53
CA ILE A 181 3.00 41.47 -14.85
C ILE A 181 2.58 41.32 -13.39
N VAL A 182 2.48 40.07 -12.91
CA VAL A 182 1.96 39.78 -11.58
C VAL A 182 2.98 38.98 -10.75
N ASP A 183 3.25 39.46 -9.55
CA ASP A 183 4.01 38.74 -8.54
C ASP A 183 3.12 37.68 -7.90
N ARG A 184 3.51 36.40 -8.00
CA ARG A 184 2.71 35.27 -7.51
C ARG A 184 2.71 35.19 -5.98
N ALA A 185 3.82 35.55 -5.33
CA ALA A 185 3.94 35.48 -3.87
C ALA A 185 3.09 36.55 -3.19
N LYS A 186 3.13 37.78 -3.73
CA LYS A 186 2.35 38.91 -3.20
C LYS A 186 0.93 38.96 -3.74
N ARG A 187 0.65 38.29 -4.86
CA ARG A 187 -0.63 38.33 -5.60
C ARG A 187 -1.00 39.75 -6.06
N GLU A 188 0.00 40.52 -6.49
CA GLU A 188 -0.13 41.92 -6.87
C GLU A 188 0.43 42.16 -8.27
N VAL A 189 -0.25 43.03 -9.02
CA VAL A 189 0.27 43.54 -10.30
C VAL A 189 1.43 44.48 -9.98
N ILE A 190 2.61 44.18 -10.52
CA ILE A 190 3.82 44.97 -10.29
C ILE A 190 4.10 45.95 -11.44
N ASP A 191 3.65 45.63 -12.64
CA ASP A 191 3.81 46.48 -13.82
C ASP A 191 2.82 46.07 -14.92
N PHE A 192 2.65 46.93 -15.92
CA PHE A 192 1.91 46.62 -17.14
C PHE A 192 2.58 47.24 -18.37
N ASP A 193 2.41 46.56 -19.48
CA ASP A 193 2.87 46.95 -20.81
C ASP A 193 1.64 47.07 -21.71
N ALA A 194 1.36 48.31 -22.12
CA ALA A 194 0.26 48.67 -23.00
C ALA A 194 0.76 49.20 -24.35
N SER A 195 2.04 49.01 -24.68
CA SER A 195 2.67 49.52 -25.90
C SER A 195 2.01 49.04 -27.20
N ALA A 196 1.37 47.88 -27.16
CA ALA A 196 0.59 47.34 -28.29
C ALA A 196 -0.72 48.13 -28.55
N VAL A 197 -1.14 48.99 -27.62
CA VAL A 197 -2.45 49.65 -27.58
C VAL A 197 -2.33 51.18 -27.51
N LEU A 198 -1.38 51.68 -26.73
CA LEU A 198 -1.20 53.08 -26.42
C LEU A 198 0.03 53.65 -27.13
N SER A 199 -0.03 54.93 -27.48
CA SER A 199 1.16 55.68 -27.85
C SER A 199 2.04 55.93 -26.61
N PRO A 200 3.35 56.17 -26.77
CA PRO A 200 4.26 56.36 -25.63
C PRO A 200 3.80 57.45 -24.65
N ASN A 201 3.24 58.56 -25.16
CA ASN A 201 2.75 59.66 -24.33
C ASN A 201 1.50 59.27 -23.52
N GLU A 202 0.57 58.52 -24.11
CA GLU A 202 -0.63 58.03 -23.41
C GLU A 202 -0.26 56.99 -22.34
N GLU A 203 0.70 56.11 -22.64
CA GLU A 203 1.17 55.11 -21.68
C GLU A 203 1.84 55.77 -20.46
N GLU A 204 2.65 56.82 -20.67
CA GLU A 204 3.23 57.61 -19.58
C GLU A 204 2.16 58.30 -18.73
N GLU A 205 1.10 58.87 -19.34
CA GLU A 205 0.03 59.52 -18.61
C GLU A 205 -0.79 58.51 -17.77
N VAL A 206 -1.10 57.34 -18.33
CA VAL A 206 -1.78 56.26 -17.60
C VAL A 206 -0.89 55.73 -16.48
N LYS A 207 0.42 55.54 -16.72
CA LYS A 207 1.37 55.15 -15.66
C LYS A 207 1.53 56.23 -14.60
N LYS A 208 1.41 57.51 -14.92
CA LYS A 208 1.43 58.59 -13.93
C LYS A 208 0.18 58.59 -13.03
N ASN A 209 -0.98 58.35 -13.63
CA ASN A 209 -2.27 58.37 -12.92
C ASN A 209 -2.55 57.08 -12.14
N PHE A 210 -2.04 55.93 -12.61
CA PHE A 210 -2.33 54.61 -12.06
C PHE A 210 -1.07 53.79 -11.69
N GLY A 211 0.12 54.36 -11.73
CA GLY A 211 1.39 53.64 -11.55
C GLY A 211 1.63 53.06 -10.16
N ASN A 212 0.81 53.42 -9.17
CA ASN A 212 0.82 52.73 -7.87
C ASN A 212 0.05 51.39 -7.90
N LEU A 213 -0.68 51.09 -8.99
CA LEU A 213 -1.45 49.87 -9.26
C LEU A 213 -2.44 49.45 -8.16
N LYS A 214 -2.73 50.33 -7.19
CA LYS A 214 -3.67 50.07 -6.10
C LYS A 214 -5.12 50.11 -6.58
N ASN A 215 -5.41 50.82 -7.66
CA ASN A 215 -6.74 50.90 -8.26
C ASN A 215 -6.78 50.20 -9.63
N LEU A 216 -6.62 48.89 -9.62
CA LEU A 216 -6.67 48.06 -10.84
C LEU A 216 -8.01 48.21 -11.60
N PRO A 217 -9.20 48.24 -10.96
CA PRO A 217 -10.45 48.46 -11.68
C PRO A 217 -10.48 49.79 -12.42
N GLY A 218 -10.01 50.88 -11.79
CA GLY A 218 -9.91 52.19 -12.43
C GLY A 218 -8.97 52.21 -13.62
N LEU A 219 -7.82 51.53 -13.52
CA LEU A 219 -6.88 51.37 -14.63
C LEU A 219 -7.52 50.62 -15.82
N LEU A 220 -8.22 49.51 -15.56
CA LEU A 220 -8.90 48.74 -16.60
C LEU A 220 -10.00 49.55 -17.29
N CYS A 221 -10.76 50.36 -16.55
CA CYS A 221 -11.73 51.29 -17.13
C CYS A 221 -11.06 52.33 -18.03
N ALA A 222 -10.01 52.99 -17.55
CA ALA A 222 -9.27 53.99 -18.34
C ALA A 222 -8.69 53.41 -19.64
N LEU A 223 -8.08 52.21 -19.55
CA LEU A 223 -7.56 51.50 -20.73
C LEU A 223 -8.67 51.15 -21.72
N ARG A 224 -9.84 50.71 -21.23
CA ARG A 224 -11.00 50.41 -22.07
C ARG A 224 -11.52 51.67 -22.77
N ASP A 225 -11.64 52.78 -22.06
CA ASP A 225 -12.18 54.03 -22.62
C ASP A 225 -11.28 54.59 -23.72
N ILE A 226 -9.95 54.55 -23.52
CA ILE A 226 -8.96 54.96 -24.54
C ILE A 226 -9.02 54.04 -25.78
N LEU A 227 -9.22 52.73 -25.57
CA LEU A 227 -9.37 51.78 -26.68
C LEU A 227 -10.66 52.02 -27.49
N LEU A 228 -11.77 52.32 -26.80
CA LEU A 228 -13.05 52.58 -27.44
C LEU A 228 -13.07 53.91 -28.19
N SER A 229 -12.42 54.96 -27.69
CA SER A 229 -12.32 56.25 -28.38
C SER A 229 -11.58 56.11 -29.72
N LYS A 230 -10.44 55.41 -29.74
CA LYS A 230 -9.67 55.15 -30.97
C LYS A 230 -10.45 54.34 -32.01
N LYS A 231 -11.25 53.37 -31.58
CA LYS A 231 -12.09 52.56 -32.49
C LYS A 231 -13.17 53.40 -33.18
N ASN A 232 -13.70 54.42 -32.50
CA ASN A 232 -14.69 55.32 -33.08
C ASN A 232 -14.09 56.32 -34.08
N ASP A 233 -12.83 56.69 -33.93
CA ASP A 233 -12.14 57.56 -34.87
C ASP A 233 -11.74 56.82 -36.16
N LEU A 234 -11.42 55.52 -36.08
CA LEU A 234 -11.16 54.66 -37.24
C LEU A 234 -12.41 54.36 -38.09
N ASN A 235 -13.61 54.41 -37.51
CA ASN A 235 -14.88 54.17 -38.22
C ASN A 235 -15.51 55.46 -38.81
N LYS A 236 -14.87 56.62 -38.62
CA LYS A 236 -15.31 57.92 -39.16
C LYS A 236 -14.58 58.35 -40.43
N VAL A 237 -13.64 57.54 -40.91
CA VAL A 237 -12.95 57.68 -42.20
C VAL A 237 -13.54 56.68 -43.19
#